data_AF-A0A2V8X261-F1
#
_entry.id   AF-A0A2V8X261-F1
#
_cell.length_a   1.000
_cell.length_b   1.000
_cell.length_c   1.000
_cell.angle_alpha   90.00
_cell.angle_beta   90.00
_cell.angle_gamma   90.00
#
_symmetry.space_group_name_H-M   'P 1'
#
loop_
_entity.id
_entity.type
_entity.pdbx_description
1 polymer ?
#
loop_
_entity_poly.entity_id
_entity_poly.type
_entity_poly.pdbx_seq_one_letter_code
_entity_poly.pdbx_strand_id
1 'polypeptide(L)' 'RAKGRRIGHLHLRHLNPLPSNLGEVLKRYKKVLVPELNMGQLLWVLRAKFLVDAVGLNKIQGRPFKQAELDQKIEEMLGL' A
#
# COMPACT_ATOMS: atom_id res chain seq x y z
N ARG A 1 14.26 -1.12 5.56
CA ARG A 1 15.13 0.08 5.63
C ARG A 1 16.62 -0.23 5.58
N ALA A 2 17.09 -1.34 6.19
CA ALA A 2 18.50 -1.75 6.17
C ALA A 2 19.16 -1.83 4.77
N LYS A 3 18.39 -2.17 3.72
CA LYS A 3 18.85 -2.21 2.32
C LYS A 3 19.01 -0.83 1.66
N GLY A 4 18.98 0.28 2.40
CA GLY A 4 19.16 1.65 1.88
C GLY A 4 18.04 2.20 0.97
N ARG A 5 16.93 1.46 0.81
CA ARG A 5 15.84 1.84 -0.11
C ARG A 5 14.98 2.96 0.46
N ARG A 6 14.61 3.92 -0.38
CA ARG A 6 13.70 5.04 -0.05
C ARG A 6 12.25 4.56 0.01
N ILE A 7 11.86 3.98 1.14
CA ILE A 7 10.52 3.43 1.37
C ILE A 7 9.87 4.15 2.55
N GLY A 8 8.67 4.68 2.32
CA GLY A 8 7.75 5.16 3.35
C GLY A 8 6.78 4.05 3.77
N HIS A 9 6.30 4.11 5.01
CA HIS A 9 5.25 3.22 5.49
C HIS A 9 4.16 4.06 6.16
N LEU A 10 2.91 3.76 5.83
CA LEU A 10 1.73 4.40 6.38
C LEU A 10 0.76 3.31 6.83
N HIS A 11 0.25 3.43 8.05
CA HIS A 11 -0.74 2.52 8.60
C HIS A 11 -2.03 3.28 8.92
N LEU A 12 -3.13 2.90 8.27
CA LEU A 12 -4.45 3.49 8.51
C LEU A 12 -5.09 2.83 9.74
N ARG A 13 -5.38 3.62 10.77
CA ARG A 13 -6.11 3.15 11.97
C ARG A 13 -7.63 3.22 11.81
N HIS A 14 -8.10 4.17 11.03
CA HIS A 14 -9.52 4.39 10.75
C HIS A 14 -9.72 4.48 9.24
N LEU A 15 -10.73 3.76 8.73
CA LEU A 15 -11.11 3.78 7.32
C LEU A 15 -12.28 4.72 7.05
N ASN A 16 -13.14 4.96 8.04
CA ASN A 16 -14.25 5.88 7.91
C ASN A 16 -14.45 6.69 9.21
N PRO A 17 -14.21 8.01 9.19
CA PRO A 17 -13.65 8.78 8.08
C PRO A 17 -12.17 8.42 7.82
N LEU A 18 -11.72 8.56 6.57
CA LEU A 18 -10.29 8.50 6.25
C LEU A 18 -9.58 9.75 6.81
N PRO A 19 -8.27 9.68 7.11
CA PRO A 19 -7.49 10.86 7.47
C PRO A 19 -7.57 11.93 6.38
N SER A 20 -7.85 13.17 6.77
CA SER A 20 -8.06 14.29 5.84
C SER A 20 -6.83 14.59 4.98
N ASN A 21 -5.63 14.40 5.53
CA ASN A 21 -4.36 14.63 4.84
C ASN A 21 -3.86 13.43 4.00
N LEU A 22 -4.61 12.33 3.94
CA LEU A 22 -4.17 11.09 3.31
C LEU A 22 -3.82 11.29 1.83
N GLY A 23 -4.67 12.01 1.08
CA GLY A 23 -4.44 12.27 -0.35
C GLY A 23 -3.16 13.05 -0.61
N GLU A 24 -2.84 14.05 0.21
CA GLU A 24 -1.60 14.83 0.10
C GLU A 24 -0.36 13.97 0.36
N VAL A 25 -0.44 13.08 1.36
CA VAL A 25 0.65 12.16 1.67
C VAL A 25 0.89 11.20 0.51
N LEU A 26 -0.18 10.60 -0.05
CA LEU A 26 -0.06 9.63 -1.14
C LEU A 26 0.55 10.25 -2.40
N LYS A 27 0.18 11.49 -2.74
CA LYS A 27 0.72 12.22 -3.90
C LYS A 27 2.24 12.48 -3.85
N ARG A 28 2.86 12.41 -2.66
CA ARG A 28 4.32 12.56 -2.50
C ARG A 28 5.11 11.33 -2.94
N TYR A 29 4.44 10.19 -3.15
CA TYR A 29 5.08 8.94 -3.54
C TYR A 29 4.79 8.61 -5.00
N LYS A 30 5.84 8.25 -5.75
CA LYS A 30 5.72 7.84 -7.16
C LYS A 30 4.98 6.51 -7.33
N LYS A 31 5.06 5.64 -6.33
CA LYS A 31 4.53 4.28 -6.33
C LYS A 31 3.90 4.03 -4.97
N VAL A 32 2.67 3.52 -4.96
CA VAL A 32 1.90 3.22 -3.73
C VAL A 32 1.55 1.74 -3.75
N LEU A 33 2.02 0.98 -2.77
CA LEU A 33 1.66 -0.42 -2.57
C LEU A 33 0.63 -0.52 -1.45
N VAL A 34 -0.45 -1.24 -1.69
CA VAL A 34 -1.54 -1.48 -0.72
C VAL A 34 -1.61 -2.98 -0.43
N PRO A 35 -0.99 -3.44 0.67
CA PRO A 35 -1.16 -4.80 1.12
C PRO A 35 -2.48 -4.95 1.88
N GLU A 36 -3.34 -5.87 1.46
CA GLU A 36 -4.61 -6.13 2.15
C GLU A 36 -5.02 -7.60 2.15
N LEU A 37 -5.62 -8.03 3.26
CA LEU A 37 -6.08 -9.40 3.45
C LEU A 37 -7.52 -9.59 2.96
N ASN A 38 -7.82 -9.07 1.77
CA ASN A 38 -9.16 -9.06 1.18
C ASN A 38 -9.05 -9.00 -0.37
N MET A 39 -10.10 -8.55 -1.06
CA MET A 39 -10.20 -8.54 -2.53
C MET A 39 -9.96 -7.17 -3.17
N GLY A 40 -9.25 -6.25 -2.53
CA GLY A 40 -8.94 -4.95 -3.16
C GLY A 40 -9.79 -3.79 -2.65
N GLN A 41 -10.48 -3.93 -1.52
CA GLN A 41 -11.45 -2.91 -1.08
C GLN A 41 -10.76 -1.58 -0.75
N LEU A 42 -9.64 -1.60 -0.02
CA LEU A 42 -8.90 -0.38 0.29
C LEU A 42 -8.28 0.19 -0.99
N LEU A 43 -7.70 -0.68 -1.83
CA LEU A 43 -7.16 -0.27 -3.13
C LEU A 43 -8.19 0.52 -3.95
N TRP A 44 -9.43 0.02 -4.03
CA TRP A 44 -10.51 0.67 -4.75
C TRP A 44 -10.85 2.04 -4.16
N VAL A 45 -11.01 2.12 -2.83
CA VAL A 45 -11.31 3.39 -2.15
C VAL A 45 -10.21 4.43 -2.40
N LEU A 46 -8.93 4.03 -2.31
CA LEU A 46 -7.82 4.97 -2.52
C LEU A 46 -7.75 5.48 -3.97
N ARG A 47 -7.92 4.59 -4.95
CA ARG A 47 -7.98 4.95 -6.37
C ARG A 47 -9.16 5.88 -6.66
N ALA A 48 -10.36 5.54 -6.16
CA ALA A 48 -11.57 6.31 -6.40
C ALA A 48 -11.55 7.69 -5.71
N LYS A 49 -11.09 7.78 -4.46
CA LYS A 49 -11.11 9.05 -3.69
C LYS A 49 -9.93 9.97 -3.99
N PHE A 50 -8.74 9.42 -4.27
CA PHE A 50 -7.52 10.22 -4.37
C PHE A 50 -6.89 10.21 -5.77
N LEU A 51 -7.43 9.42 -6.71
CA LEU A 51 -6.94 9.29 -8.09
C LEU A 51 -5.44 8.92 -8.15
N VAL A 52 -5.01 8.09 -7.21
CA VAL A 52 -3.63 7.59 -7.14
C VAL A 52 -3.52 6.24 -7.84
N ASP A 53 -2.43 6.02 -8.60
CA ASP A 53 -2.12 4.71 -9.17
C ASP A 53 -1.51 3.80 -8.10
N ALA A 54 -2.36 3.35 -7.18
CA ALA A 54 -2.00 2.38 -6.16
C ALA A 54 -1.98 0.96 -6.76
N VAL A 55 -1.05 0.11 -6.30
CA VAL A 55 -0.93 -1.30 -6.70
C VAL A 55 -1.32 -2.16 -5.50
N GLY A 56 -2.19 -3.16 -5.72
CA GLY A 56 -2.62 -4.07 -4.66
C GLY A 56 -1.68 -5.27 -4.48
N LEU A 57 -1.48 -5.66 -3.23
CA LEU A 57 -1.01 -7.00 -2.85
C LEU A 57 -2.12 -7.64 -2.02
N ASN A 58 -3.00 -8.38 -2.69
CA ASN A 58 -4.24 -8.89 -2.12
C ASN A 58 -4.07 -10.37 -1.73
N LYS A 59 -4.49 -10.75 -0.52
CA LYS A 59 -4.39 -12.13 -0.03
C LYS A 59 -5.65 -12.56 0.74
N ILE A 60 -6.29 -13.64 0.31
CA ILE A 60 -7.57 -14.13 0.89
C ILE A 60 -7.37 -15.40 1.73
N GLN A 61 -6.12 -15.84 1.92
CA GLN A 61 -5.77 -17.12 2.54
C GLN A 61 -5.98 -17.18 4.07
N GLY A 62 -6.57 -16.16 4.69
CA GLY A 62 -6.80 -16.11 6.15
C GLY A 62 -5.52 -16.05 6.99
N ARG A 63 -4.36 -15.79 6.38
CA ARG A 63 -3.05 -15.73 7.04
C ARG A 63 -2.41 -14.37 6.79
N PRO A 64 -1.69 -13.81 7.78
CA PRO A 64 -0.93 -12.57 7.60
C PRO A 64 0.08 -12.66 6.44
N PHE A 65 0.50 -11.49 5.98
CA PHE A 65 1.64 -11.39 5.05
C PHE A 65 2.92 -11.82 5.77
N LYS A 66 3.68 -12.69 5.11
CA LYS A 66 5.07 -12.94 5.46
C LYS A 66 5.91 -11.76 4.99
N GLN A 67 6.98 -11.47 5.73
CA GLN A 67 7.93 -10.43 5.36
C GLN A 67 8.49 -10.62 3.94
N ALA A 68 8.80 -11.87 3.57
CA ALA A 68 9.32 -12.19 2.24
C ALA A 68 8.34 -11.84 1.10
N GLU A 69 7.03 -12.02 1.30
CA GLU A 69 6.00 -11.67 0.29
C GLU A 69 5.98 -10.16 0.03
N LEU A 70 6.06 -9.36 1.11
CA LEU A 70 6.11 -7.90 1.01
C LEU A 70 7.42 -7.43 0.38
N ASP A 71 8.56 -7.97 0.84
CA ASP A 71 9.88 -7.59 0.33
C ASP A 71 10.01 -7.87 -1.17
N GLN A 72 9.55 -9.03 -1.63
CA GLN A 72 9.56 -9.39 -3.04
C GLN A 72 8.71 -8.42 -3.87
N LYS A 73 7.48 -8.11 -3.41
CA LYS A 73 6.62 -7.20 -4.17
C LYS A 73 7.16 -5.77 -4.21
N ILE A 74 7.79 -5.33 -3.12
CA ILE A 74 8.46 -4.03 -3.05
C ILE A 74 9.64 -3.98 -4.02
N GLU A 75 10.45 -5.03 -4.12
CA GLU A 75 11.58 -5.15 -5.06
C GLU A 75 11.10 -5.08 -6.51
N GLU A 76 10.09 -5.89 -6.86
CA GLU A 76 9.44 -5.86 -8.18
C GLU A 76 8.95 -4.46 -8.54
N MET A 77 8.27 -3.79 -7.61
CA MET A 77 7.80 -2.42 -7.81
C MET A 77 8.94 -1.42 -7.95
N LEU A 78 10.11 -1.65 -7.38
CA LEU A 78 11.28 -0.79 -7.56
C LEU A 78 12.07 -1.09 -8.84
N GLY A 79 11.77 -2.20 -9.52
CA GLY A 79 12.50 -2.67 -10.70
C GLY A 79 13.86 -3.28 -10.35
N LEU A 80 13.95 -3.91 -9.16
CA LEU A 80 15.11 -4.67 -8.68
C LEU A 80 14.82 -6.16 -8.81
#